data_AF-A0A9E4YXB3-F1
#
_entry.id   AF-A0A9E4YXB3-F1
#
_cell.length_a   1.000
_cell.length_b   1.000
_cell.length_c   1.000
_cell.angle_alpha   90.00
_cell.angle_beta   90.00
_cell.angle_gamma   90.00
#
_symmetry.space_group_name_H-M   'P 1'
#
loop_
_entity.id
_entity.type
_entity.pdbx_description
1 polymer ?
#
loop_
_entity_poly.entity_id
_entity_poly.type
_entity_poly.pdbx_seq_one_letter_code
_entity_poly.pdbx_strand_id
1 'polypeptide(L)'
;FSTQPSALLADSETSSARSAGLDSTGRVRNIVGLALFVFGDTDGVNHNVRLQHPIGLDRFDGVLYVADTYNHKIKRVLPATRGSFTMLGAG
;
A
#
# COMPACT_ATOMS: atom_id res chain seq x y z
N PHE A 1 -7.79 12.40 7.42
CA PHE A 1 -8.04 11.89 6.07
C PHE A 1 -9.27 12.55 5.49
N SER A 2 -9.33 12.67 4.17
CA SER A 2 -10.52 13.20 3.48
C SER A 2 -11.74 12.33 3.80
N THR A 3 -12.88 12.97 4.03
CA THR A 3 -14.20 12.33 4.15
C THR A 3 -14.81 11.96 2.79
N GLN A 4 -14.13 12.32 1.70
CA GLN A 4 -14.57 11.98 0.34
C GLN A 4 -14.33 10.50 0.04
N PRO A 5 -15.25 9.83 -0.68
CA PRO A 5 -15.09 8.43 -1.08
C PRO A 5 -13.82 8.22 -1.91
N SER A 6 -13.12 7.11 -1.66
CA SER A 6 -11.93 6.73 -2.41
C SER A 6 -11.84 5.22 -2.61
N ALA A 7 -11.36 4.77 -3.77
CA ALA A 7 -10.96 3.40 -4.00
C ALA A 7 -9.51 3.17 -3.54
N LEU A 8 -9.22 1.95 -3.09
CA LEU A 8 -7.87 1.48 -2.75
C LEU A 8 -7.38 0.55 -3.86
N LEU A 9 -6.11 0.70 -4.23
CA LEU A 9 -5.53 0.02 -5.39
C LEU A 9 -4.21 -0.63 -4.99
N ALA A 10 -4.04 -1.91 -5.31
CA ALA A 10 -2.72 -2.53 -5.43
C ALA A 10 -2.22 -2.26 -6.84
N ASP A 11 -1.07 -1.62 -6.95
CA ASP A 11 -0.41 -1.32 -8.21
C ASP A 11 0.89 -2.13 -8.23
N SER A 12 0.77 -3.37 -8.74
CA SER A 12 1.77 -4.43 -8.61
C SER A 12 3.12 -4.02 -9.21
N GLU A 13 3.09 -3.43 -10.41
CA GLU A 13 4.31 -3.09 -11.16
C GLU A 13 5.09 -1.95 -10.49
N THR A 14 4.41 -0.97 -9.91
CA THR A 14 5.09 0.09 -9.14
C THR A 14 5.35 -0.28 -7.69
N SER A 15 5.03 -1.52 -7.29
CA SER A 15 5.13 -2.03 -5.93
C SER A 15 4.51 -1.08 -4.90
N SER A 16 3.29 -0.61 -5.20
CA SER A 16 2.64 0.44 -4.42
C SER A 16 1.21 0.12 -4.03
N ALA A 17 0.80 0.65 -2.88
CA ALA A 17 -0.60 0.73 -2.47
C ALA A 17 -1.05 2.18 -2.62
N ARG A 18 -2.18 2.39 -3.29
CA ARG A 18 -2.62 3.71 -3.74
C ARG A 18 -4.08 3.96 -3.35
N SER A 19 -4.45 5.23 -3.33
CA SER A 19 -5.83 5.68 -3.21
C SER A 19 -6.22 6.50 -4.43
N ALA A 20 -7.42 6.28 -4.97
CA ALA A 20 -8.01 7.12 -6.01
C ALA A 20 -9.28 7.78 -5.48
N GLY A 21 -9.37 9.11 -5.56
CA GLY A 21 -10.61 9.81 -5.28
C GLY A 21 -11.70 9.42 -6.27
N LEU A 22 -12.92 9.20 -5.79
CA LEU A 22 -14.09 8.89 -6.63
C LEU A 22 -14.91 10.15 -6.99
N ASP A 23 -14.33 11.33 -6.78
CA ASP A 23 -14.87 12.59 -7.25
C ASP A 23 -14.49 12.85 -8.73
N SER A 24 -14.98 13.96 -9.29
CA SER A 24 -14.74 14.35 -10.68
C SER A 24 -13.26 14.61 -11.01
N THR A 25 -12.37 14.72 -10.02
CA THR A 25 -10.94 14.93 -10.26
C THR A 25 -10.18 13.62 -10.45
N GLY A 26 -10.73 12.49 -9.98
CA GLY A 26 -10.11 11.17 -10.09
C GLY A 26 -8.70 11.09 -9.49
N ARG A 27 -8.37 11.96 -8.53
CA ARG A 27 -6.97 12.16 -8.11
C ARG A 27 -6.41 10.90 -7.44
N VAL A 28 -5.34 10.35 -8.03
CA VAL A 28 -4.58 9.21 -7.48
C VAL A 28 -3.44 9.69 -6.60
N ARG A 29 -3.23 9.01 -5.47
CA ARG A 29 -2.12 9.27 -4.53
C ARG A 29 -1.51 7.96 -4.06
N ASN A 30 -0.18 7.92 -3.93
CA ASN A 30 0.50 6.78 -3.32
C ASN A 30 0.30 6.84 -1.80
N ILE A 31 -0.14 5.75 -1.19
CA ILE A 31 -0.12 5.58 0.25
C ILE A 31 1.31 5.18 0.65
N VAL A 32 1.82 4.09 0.08
CA VAL A 32 3.20 3.60 0.18
C VAL A 32 3.67 3.06 -1.18
N GLY A 33 4.98 2.86 -1.36
CA GLY A 33 5.59 2.51 -2.65
C GLY A 33 5.82 3.73 -3.55
N LEU A 34 6.79 3.63 -4.45
CA LEU A 34 7.37 4.79 -5.14
C LEU A 34 7.36 4.70 -6.66
N ALA A 35 7.95 3.64 -7.24
CA ALA A 35 8.18 3.54 -8.68
C ALA A 35 8.48 2.10 -9.10
N LEU A 36 8.49 1.85 -10.41
CA LEU A 36 8.67 0.53 -11.04
C LEU A 36 9.89 -0.27 -10.55
N PHE A 37 11.00 0.41 -10.24
CA PHE A 37 12.25 -0.23 -9.79
C PHE A 37 12.58 0.05 -8.33
N VAL A 38 11.59 0.50 -7.56
CA VAL A 38 11.74 0.81 -6.13
C VAL A 38 10.87 -0.17 -5.34
N PHE A 39 11.34 -1.41 -5.28
CA PHE A 39 10.68 -2.56 -4.66
C PHE A 39 11.59 -3.25 -3.64
N GLY A 40 11.05 -4.25 -2.95
CA GLY A 40 11.75 -5.08 -1.98
C GLY A 40 10.90 -5.32 -0.75
N ASP A 41 11.54 -5.72 0.34
CA ASP A 41 10.88 -6.05 1.60
C ASP A 41 11.39 -5.15 2.73
N THR A 42 10.70 -4.03 2.95
CA THR A 42 11.12 -3.07 3.98
C THR A 42 9.91 -2.44 4.65
N ASP A 43 9.79 -2.69 5.95
CA ASP A 43 8.87 -1.98 6.82
C ASP A 43 9.41 -0.60 7.16
N GLY A 44 8.53 0.34 7.51
CA GLY A 44 8.93 1.71 7.77
C GLY A 44 7.83 2.71 7.46
N VAL A 45 8.23 3.94 7.11
CA VAL A 45 7.31 5.06 6.84
C VAL A 45 7.66 5.79 5.57
N ASN A 46 6.65 6.40 4.94
CA ASN A 46 6.79 7.24 3.76
C ASN A 46 7.55 6.52 2.62
N HIS A 47 8.64 7.14 2.15
CA HIS A 47 9.44 6.70 1.01
C HIS A 47 10.38 5.54 1.35
N ASN A 48 10.44 5.09 2.61
CA ASN A 48 11.28 3.97 3.02
C ASN A 48 10.56 2.62 2.92
N VAL A 49 9.23 2.63 2.83
CA VAL A 49 8.46 1.39 2.66
C VAL A 49 8.78 0.74 1.31
N ARG A 50 9.02 -0.57 1.33
CA ARG A 50 9.14 -1.41 0.14
C ARG A 50 8.14 -2.56 0.22
N LEU A 51 7.43 -2.73 -0.90
CA LEU A 51 6.61 -3.89 -1.24
C LEU A 51 7.23 -4.53 -2.48
N GLN A 52 6.78 -5.72 -2.84
CA GLN A 52 7.17 -6.41 -4.07
C GLN A 52 5.99 -7.16 -4.68
N HIS A 53 5.50 -6.61 -5.79
CA HIS A 53 4.38 -7.16 -6.56
C HIS A 53 3.12 -7.47 -5.70
N PRO A 54 2.62 -6.48 -4.92
CA PRO A 54 1.40 -6.69 -4.13
C PRO A 54 0.20 -6.89 -5.06
N ILE A 55 -0.63 -7.92 -4.82
CA ILE A 55 -1.77 -8.23 -5.70
C ILE A 55 -3.14 -7.99 -5.06
N GLY A 56 -3.21 -7.98 -3.73
CA GLY A 56 -4.46 -7.99 -2.99
C GLY A 56 -4.45 -6.96 -1.87
N LEU A 57 -5.61 -6.36 -1.63
CA LEU A 57 -5.85 -5.41 -0.55
C LEU A 57 -7.16 -5.74 0.17
N ASP A 58 -7.16 -5.55 1.48
CA ASP A 58 -8.38 -5.45 2.28
C ASP A 58 -8.27 -4.29 3.28
N ARG A 59 -9.41 -3.75 3.73
CA ARG A 59 -9.45 -2.67 4.72
C ARG A 59 -10.30 -3.08 5.92
N PHE A 60 -9.69 -3.06 7.09
CA PHE A 60 -10.38 -3.32 8.35
C PHE A 60 -9.89 -2.33 9.41
N ASP A 61 -10.84 -1.73 10.13
CA ASP A 61 -10.60 -0.76 11.22
C ASP A 61 -9.57 0.33 10.89
N GLY A 62 -9.70 0.94 9.72
CA GLY A 62 -8.82 2.03 9.27
C GLY A 62 -7.45 1.58 8.74
N VAL A 63 -7.07 0.32 8.94
CA VAL A 63 -5.82 -0.30 8.48
C VAL A 63 -6.03 -0.94 7.12
N LEU A 64 -5.02 -0.84 6.25
CA LEU A 64 -4.96 -1.58 5.00
C LEU A 64 -4.14 -2.86 5.21
N TYR A 65 -4.64 -3.99 4.78
CA TYR A 65 -3.94 -5.27 4.74
C TYR A 65 -3.53 -5.52 3.30
N VAL A 66 -2.24 -5.75 3.08
CA VAL A 66 -1.64 -5.93 1.76
C VAL A 66 -1.11 -7.35 1.63
N ALA A 67 -1.55 -8.06 0.60
CA ALA A 67 -0.90 -9.28 0.17
C ALA A 67 0.35 -8.91 -0.65
N ASP A 68 1.50 -8.89 0.01
CA ASP A 68 2.80 -8.53 -0.55
C ASP A 68 3.46 -9.77 -1.18
N THR A 69 2.92 -10.16 -2.33
CA THR A 69 2.97 -11.52 -2.88
C THR A 69 4.38 -12.08 -3.06
N TYR A 70 5.28 -11.31 -3.67
CA TYR A 70 6.64 -11.80 -3.94
C TYR A 70 7.54 -11.77 -2.70
N ASN A 71 7.12 -11.07 -1.65
CA ASN A 71 7.75 -11.14 -0.35
C ASN A 71 7.14 -12.22 0.55
N HIS A 72 6.14 -12.96 0.06
CA HIS A 72 5.43 -14.01 0.80
C HIS A 72 4.87 -13.53 2.15
N LYS A 73 4.37 -12.28 2.19
CA LYS A 73 3.97 -11.60 3.43
C LYS A 73 2.58 -10.98 3.34
N ILE A 74 1.92 -10.92 4.50
CA ILE A 74 0.80 -10.02 4.73
C ILE A 74 1.33 -8.83 5.51
N LYS A 75 1.19 -7.63 4.95
CA LYS A 75 1.62 -6.38 5.59
C LYS A 75 0.43 -5.52 6.00
N ARG A 76 0.54 -4.87 7.15
CA ARG A 76 -0.38 -3.80 7.57
C ARG A 76 0.20 -2.47 7.12
N VAL A 77 -0.57 -1.73 6.34
CA VAL A 77 -0.28 -0.35 5.96
C VAL A 77 -1.24 0.58 6.69
N LEU A 78 -0.69 1.55 7.41
CA LEU A 78 -1.42 2.62 8.08
C LEU A 78 -1.44 3.83 7.14
N PRO A 79 -2.57 4.16 6.49
CA PRO A 79 -2.57 5.23 5.50
C PRO A 79 -2.27 6.62 6.11
N ALA A 80 -2.38 6.77 7.43
CA ALA A 80 -2.37 8.05 8.14
C ALA A 80 -0.95 8.55 8.31
N THR A 81 -0.10 7.61 8.69
CA THR A 81 1.33 7.77 8.89
C THR A 81 2.11 7.32 7.66
N ARG A 82 1.43 6.75 6.66
CA ARG A 82 2.03 6.10 5.48
C ARG A 82 3.08 5.07 5.92
N GLY A 83 2.75 4.33 6.98
CA GLY A 83 3.61 3.32 7.59
C GLY A 83 3.25 1.92 7.14
N SER A 84 4.22 1.02 7.05
CA SER A 84 4.04 -0.40 6.74
C SER A 84 4.75 -1.27 7.77
N PHE A 85 4.11 -2.37 8.16
CA PHE A 85 4.63 -3.36 9.10
C PHE A 85 4.24 -4.76 8.65
N THR A 86 5.17 -5.71 8.71
CA THR A 86 4.91 -7.12 8.47
C THR A 86 4.00 -7.66 9.58
N MET A 87 2.90 -8.29 9.19
CA MET A 87 1.97 -8.92 10.12
C MET A 87 2.18 -10.43 10.15
N LEU A 88 2.32 -11.06 8.98
CA LEU A 88 2.51 -12.49 8.80
C LEU A 88 3.49 -12.76 7.64
N GLY A 89 4.19 -13.89 7.72
CA GLY A 89 5.19 -14.33 6.74
C GLY A 89 6.62 -13.99 7.16
N ALA A 90 7.57 -14.88 6.85
CA ALA A 90 8.99 -14.74 7.22
C ALA A 90 9.90 -14.38 6.04
N GLY A 91 9.37 -14.38 4.81
CA GLY A 91 10.16 -14.29 3.57
C GLY A 91 10.45 -15.68 3.02
#